data_AF-A0A453AM08-F1
#
_entry.id   AF-A0A453AM08-F1
#
_cell.length_a   1.000
_cell.length_b   1.000
_cell.length_c   1.000
_cell.angle_alpha   90.00
_cell.angle_beta   90.00
_cell.angle_gamma   90.00
#
_symmetry.space_group_name_H-M   'P 1'
#
loop_
_entity.id
_entity.type
_entity.pdbx_description
1 polymer ?
#
loop_
_entity_poly.entity_id
_entity_poly.type
_entity_poly.pdbx_seq_one_letter_code
_entity_poly.pdbx_strand_id
1 'polypeptide(L)'
;MFGWILEPLVFGDYPEVMKKNVGSRLPSFTKVQSELIKGSFDFIGLNHYFSLYVSDRQTEPGIRDYNRDMSIYYRASRTEPPAGQGAPTNVPSDPKGLQLVLGYLKETYGITQLYVHENGVGSANDSLDDAYRVDYLSSYMGSTLDAIRNGVNVRGYFAWALMDLFELLAGYESKYGLYRVDFDDERRPRQARLSARWYSSFLKKNGSSIRVPRVQEDLRLTTIF
;
A
#
# COMPACT_ATOMS: atom_id res chain seq x y z
N MET A 1 1.01 12.69 -4.08
CA MET A 1 -0.19 11.84 -4.25
C MET A 1 -1.22 12.11 -3.15
N PHE A 2 -0.88 11.98 -1.86
CA PHE A 2 -1.83 12.18 -0.75
C PHE A 2 -2.51 13.55 -0.70
N GLY A 3 -1.78 14.63 -0.99
CA GLY A 3 -2.30 16.00 -0.85
C GLY A 3 -3.56 16.29 -1.67
N TRP A 4 -3.78 15.63 -2.80
CA TRP A 4 -5.00 15.82 -3.60
C TRP A 4 -6.27 15.53 -2.76
N ILE A 5 -6.25 14.46 -1.97
CA ILE A 5 -7.40 14.07 -1.14
C ILE A 5 -7.31 14.66 0.26
N LEU A 6 -6.12 14.66 0.86
CA LEU A 6 -5.97 15.04 2.27
C LEU A 6 -5.96 16.55 2.51
N GLU A 7 -5.42 17.38 1.60
CA GLU A 7 -5.43 18.83 1.84
C GLU A 7 -6.84 19.43 1.86
N PRO A 8 -7.77 19.04 0.97
CA PRO A 8 -9.17 19.45 1.11
C PRO A 8 -9.78 19.03 2.45
N LEU A 9 -9.56 17.79 2.88
CA LEU A 9 -10.09 17.29 4.14
C LEU A 9 -9.51 18.02 5.37
N VAL A 10 -8.22 18.40 5.34
CA VAL A 10 -7.53 18.95 6.52
C VAL A 10 -7.56 20.47 6.53
N PHE A 11 -7.38 21.09 5.36
CA PHE A 11 -7.20 22.54 5.21
C PHE A 11 -8.36 23.23 4.48
N GLY A 12 -9.22 22.47 3.79
CA GLY A 12 -10.41 22.99 3.10
C GLY A 12 -10.16 23.38 1.63
N ASP A 13 -8.98 23.11 1.07
CA ASP A 13 -8.67 23.41 -0.33
C ASP A 13 -7.60 22.46 -0.90
N TYR A 14 -7.44 22.44 -2.22
CA TYR A 14 -6.42 21.64 -2.90
C TYR A 14 -5.00 22.18 -2.67
N PRO A 15 -3.96 21.33 -2.85
CA PRO A 15 -2.56 21.77 -2.79
C PRO A 15 -2.21 22.88 -3.77
N GLU A 16 -1.40 23.85 -3.35
CA GLU A 16 -0.93 24.95 -4.22
C GLU A 16 -0.22 24.45 -5.48
N VAL A 17 0.59 23.40 -5.35
CA VAL A 17 1.27 22.78 -6.50
C VAL A 17 0.28 22.23 -7.52
N MET A 18 -0.85 21.67 -7.07
CA MET A 18 -1.90 21.18 -7.96
C MET A 18 -2.67 22.33 -8.61
N LYS A 19 -3.05 23.35 -7.85
CA LYS A 19 -3.71 24.55 -8.39
C LYS A 19 -2.87 25.20 -9.48
N LYS A 20 -1.55 25.29 -9.27
CA LYS A 20 -0.59 25.81 -10.26
C LYS A 20 -0.45 24.90 -11.49
N ASN A 21 -0.25 23.59 -11.30
CA ASN A 21 0.07 22.69 -12.41
C ASN A 21 -1.16 22.33 -13.25
N VAL A 22 -2.29 22.08 -12.60
CA VAL A 22 -3.55 21.67 -13.25
C VAL A 22 -4.28 22.89 -13.82
N GLY A 23 -4.24 24.02 -13.12
CA GLY A 23 -4.86 25.28 -13.53
C GLY A 23 -6.38 25.19 -13.60
N SER A 24 -6.97 25.74 -14.66
CA SER A 24 -8.42 25.82 -14.85
C SER A 24 -9.15 24.47 -14.97
N ARG A 25 -8.41 23.36 -15.15
CA ARG A 25 -8.99 22.00 -15.12
C ARG A 25 -9.31 21.52 -13.72
N LEU A 26 -8.77 22.16 -12.68
CA LEU A 26 -9.07 21.85 -11.29
C LEU A 26 -10.21 22.76 -10.80
N PRO A 27 -11.39 22.21 -10.48
CA PRO A 27 -12.48 23.01 -9.90
C PRO A 27 -12.02 23.64 -8.58
N SER A 28 -12.49 24.86 -8.30
CA SER A 28 -12.23 25.53 -7.03
C SER A 28 -13.36 25.29 -6.04
N PHE A 29 -13.02 25.18 -4.76
CA PHE A 29 -14.02 25.19 -3.71
C PHE A 29 -14.59 26.60 -3.52
N THR A 30 -15.92 26.71 -3.45
CA THR A 30 -16.53 27.90 -2.83
C THR A 30 -16.22 27.93 -1.34
N LYS A 31 -16.35 29.10 -0.71
CA LYS A 31 -16.14 29.24 0.74
C LYS A 31 -16.99 28.25 1.55
N VAL A 32 -18.26 28.10 1.18
CA VAL A 32 -19.19 27.17 1.86
C VAL A 32 -18.73 25.73 1.70
N GLN A 33 -18.31 25.31 0.51
CA GLN A 33 -17.82 23.94 0.30
C GLN A 33 -16.50 23.67 1.05
N SER A 34 -15.60 24.66 1.09
CA SER A 34 -14.35 24.60 1.84
C SER A 34 -14.61 24.39 3.34
N GLU A 35 -15.55 25.16 3.91
CA GLU A 35 -15.98 25.02 5.30
C GLU A 35 -16.64 23.66 5.57
N LEU A 36 -17.42 23.13 4.63
CA LEU A 36 -18.09 21.82 4.77
C LEU A 36 -17.14 20.62 4.72
N ILE A 37 -16.11 20.67 3.85
CA ILE A 37 -15.21 19.53 3.67
C ILE A 37 -14.10 19.48 4.72
N LYS A 38 -13.70 20.64 5.26
CA LYS A 38 -12.65 20.71 6.27
C LYS A 38 -13.08 20.00 7.55
N GLY A 39 -12.29 19.03 7.98
CA GLY A 39 -12.55 18.21 9.17
C GLY A 39 -13.66 17.18 8.99
N SER A 40 -14.10 16.90 7.76
CA SER A 40 -15.18 15.94 7.46
C SER A 40 -14.75 14.46 7.59
N PHE A 41 -13.88 14.15 8.55
CA PHE A 41 -13.39 12.80 8.81
C PHE A 41 -13.08 12.60 10.30
N ASP A 42 -13.40 11.41 10.83
CA ASP A 42 -13.01 10.99 12.18
C ASP A 42 -11.70 10.17 12.18
N PHE A 43 -11.39 9.54 11.06
CA PHE A 43 -10.19 8.72 10.86
C PHE A 43 -9.84 8.67 9.37
N ILE A 44 -8.60 8.26 9.06
CA ILE A 44 -8.16 8.00 7.69
C ILE A 44 -7.76 6.53 7.53
N GLY A 45 -8.34 5.88 6.52
CA GLY A 45 -7.90 4.58 6.03
C GLY A 45 -6.80 4.73 4.98
N LEU A 46 -5.68 4.03 5.18
CA LEU A 46 -4.57 3.99 4.25
C LEU A 46 -4.52 2.64 3.55
N ASN A 47 -4.60 2.66 2.22
CA ASN A 47 -4.27 1.51 1.38
C ASN A 47 -2.81 1.65 0.93
N HIS A 48 -1.97 0.68 1.27
CA HIS A 48 -0.53 0.73 0.96
C HIS A 48 -0.04 -0.64 0.52
N TYR A 49 0.73 -0.71 -0.56
CA TYR A 49 1.22 -1.96 -1.14
C TYR A 49 2.71 -1.94 -1.45
N PHE A 50 3.23 -0.80 -1.89
CA PHE A 50 4.61 -0.61 -2.30
C PHE A 50 5.01 0.87 -2.23
N SER A 51 6.31 1.13 -2.26
CA SER A 51 6.92 2.46 -2.38
C SER A 51 7.58 2.61 -3.75
N LEU A 52 7.61 3.83 -4.28
CA LEU A 52 8.30 4.14 -5.53
C LEU A 52 9.34 5.24 -5.31
N TYR A 53 10.41 5.18 -6.09
CA TYR A 53 11.29 6.33 -6.27
C TYR A 53 10.76 7.20 -7.41
N VAL A 54 10.91 8.51 -7.26
CA VAL A 54 10.52 9.49 -8.27
C VAL A 54 11.67 10.45 -8.54
N SER A 55 11.78 10.92 -9.78
CA SER A 55 12.70 12.00 -10.14
C SER A 55 11.99 13.02 -11.03
N ASP A 56 12.47 14.26 -11.01
CA ASP A 56 11.92 15.33 -11.84
C ASP A 56 11.93 14.95 -13.33
N ARG A 57 10.90 15.43 -14.03
CA ARG A 57 10.79 15.33 -15.48
C ARG A 57 10.42 16.70 -16.04
N GLN A 58 11.31 17.22 -16.89
CA GLN A 58 11.04 18.41 -17.67
C GLN A 58 9.72 18.28 -18.42
N THR A 59 8.85 19.27 -18.25
CA THR A 59 7.52 19.25 -18.85
C THR A 59 7.54 20.03 -20.15
N GLU A 60 7.31 19.33 -21.26
CA GLU A 60 7.22 19.95 -22.57
C GLU A 60 5.93 20.77 -22.74
N PRO A 61 5.93 21.83 -23.56
CA PRO A 61 4.73 22.56 -23.94
C PRO A 61 3.67 21.64 -24.58
N GLY A 62 2.39 22.00 -24.44
CA GLY A 62 1.27 21.32 -25.08
C GLY A 62 0.17 20.88 -24.12
N ILE A 63 -0.72 20.02 -24.60
CA ILE A 63 -1.85 19.50 -23.81
C ILE A 63 -1.31 18.75 -22.59
N ARG A 64 -1.86 19.08 -21.41
CA ARG A 64 -1.51 18.45 -20.14
C ARG A 64 -2.60 17.48 -19.72
N ASP A 65 -2.17 16.30 -19.29
CA ASP A 65 -2.96 15.27 -18.63
C ASP A 65 -2.43 15.03 -17.20
N TYR A 66 -3.01 14.07 -16.50
CA TYR A 66 -2.60 13.70 -15.14
C TYR A 66 -1.09 13.40 -15.03
N ASN A 67 -0.53 12.62 -15.96
CA ASN A 67 0.88 12.24 -15.92
C ASN A 67 1.80 13.41 -16.25
N ARG A 68 1.38 14.31 -17.14
CA ARG A 68 2.10 15.54 -17.47
C ARG A 68 2.07 16.56 -16.35
N ASP A 69 0.98 16.66 -15.59
CA ASP A 69 0.88 17.57 -14.44
C ASP A 69 1.73 17.14 -13.24
N MET A 70 1.92 15.83 -13.07
CA MET A 70 2.81 15.30 -12.04
C MET A 70 4.29 15.55 -12.34
N SER A 71 4.68 15.63 -13.63
CA SER A 71 6.04 15.97 -14.06
C SER A 71 7.14 15.12 -13.43
N ILE A 72 6.93 13.80 -13.31
CA ILE A 72 7.92 12.88 -12.73
C ILE A 72 8.19 11.68 -13.64
N TYR A 73 9.33 11.05 -13.37
CA TYR A 73 9.64 9.69 -13.76
C TYR A 73 9.52 8.75 -12.56
N TYR A 74 8.92 7.57 -12.75
CA TYR A 74 8.86 6.53 -11.72
C TYR A 74 10.03 5.55 -11.83
N ARG A 75 10.49 5.04 -10.68
CA ARG A 75 11.52 3.99 -10.61
C ARG A 75 11.19 2.97 -9.53
N ALA A 76 11.48 1.70 -9.81
CA ALA A 76 11.33 0.60 -8.85
C ALA A 76 12.46 0.58 -7.82
N SER A 77 13.67 1.04 -8.20
CA SER A 77 14.82 1.15 -7.31
C SER A 77 15.56 2.48 -7.52
N ARG A 78 16.40 2.84 -6.54
CA ARG A 78 17.16 4.11 -6.57
C ARG A 78 18.23 4.13 -7.66
N THR A 79 18.76 2.97 -8.01
CA THR A 79 19.95 2.81 -8.89
C THR A 79 19.59 2.43 -10.31
N GLU A 80 18.39 1.92 -10.56
CA GLU A 80 17.94 1.58 -11.91
C GLU A 80 17.51 2.83 -12.71
N PRO A 81 17.61 2.77 -14.05
CA PRO A 81 17.05 3.79 -14.91
C PRO A 81 15.53 3.88 -14.69
N PRO A 82 14.91 5.05 -14.99
CA PRO A 82 13.46 5.19 -14.93
C PRO A 82 12.71 4.07 -15.66
N ALA A 83 11.68 3.52 -15.01
CA ALA A 83 10.75 2.58 -15.64
C ALA A 83 9.88 3.26 -16.71
N GLY A 84 9.92 4.60 -16.77
CA GLY A 84 9.23 5.43 -17.73
C GLY A 84 8.27 6.41 -17.05
N GLN A 85 7.22 6.77 -17.76
CA GLN A 85 6.19 7.70 -17.28
C GLN A 85 5.11 7.03 -16.43
N GLY A 86 4.98 5.69 -16.53
CA GLY A 86 4.06 4.90 -15.71
C GLY A 86 4.77 4.27 -14.52
N ALA A 87 3.99 3.84 -13.52
CA ALA A 87 4.52 3.07 -12.40
C ALA A 87 5.09 1.72 -12.89
N PRO A 88 6.21 1.25 -12.32
CA PRO A 88 6.75 -0.09 -12.63
C PRO A 88 5.73 -1.18 -12.29
N THR A 89 5.71 -2.25 -13.08
CA THR A 89 4.83 -3.42 -12.86
C THR A 89 5.38 -4.38 -11.79
N ASN A 90 6.67 -4.31 -11.50
CA ASN A 90 7.31 -5.10 -10.45
C ASN A 90 8.08 -4.17 -9.52
N VAL A 91 7.61 -4.07 -8.28
CA VAL A 91 8.19 -3.20 -7.25
C VAL A 91 8.53 -4.05 -6.04
N PRO A 92 9.77 -3.97 -5.51
CA PRO A 92 10.13 -4.69 -4.31
C PRO A 92 9.23 -4.34 -3.12
N SER A 93 9.02 -5.33 -2.25
CA SER A 93 8.36 -5.12 -0.97
C SER A 93 9.13 -4.10 -0.12
N ASP A 94 8.45 -3.08 0.39
CA ASP A 94 9.03 -2.05 1.26
C ASP A 94 8.16 -1.78 2.51
N PRO A 95 8.24 -2.64 3.54
CA PRO A 95 7.55 -2.44 4.81
C PRO A 95 7.93 -1.12 5.49
N LYS A 96 9.17 -0.67 5.34
CA LYS A 96 9.65 0.58 5.92
C LYS A 96 8.92 1.79 5.31
N GLY A 97 8.59 1.73 4.03
CA GLY A 97 7.71 2.69 3.36
C GLY A 97 6.38 2.91 4.09
N LEU A 98 5.72 1.82 4.52
CA LEU A 98 4.48 1.91 5.30
C LEU A 98 4.69 2.66 6.62
N GLN A 99 5.77 2.34 7.35
CA GLN A 99 6.08 3.05 8.60
C GLN A 99 6.30 4.55 8.37
N LEU A 100 7.05 4.90 7.32
CA LEU A 100 7.37 6.28 7.00
C LEU A 100 6.11 7.07 6.60
N VAL A 101 5.24 6.50 5.77
CA VAL A 101 4.02 7.20 5.35
C VAL A 101 3.04 7.37 6.52
N LEU A 102 2.92 6.40 7.42
CA LEU A 102 2.11 6.53 8.63
C LEU A 102 2.61 7.68 9.52
N GLY A 103 3.93 7.82 9.68
CA GLY A 103 4.55 8.97 10.36
C GLY A 103 4.28 10.29 9.65
N TYR A 104 4.46 10.32 8.32
CA TYR A 104 4.21 11.50 7.49
C TYR A 104 2.76 11.99 7.60
N LEU A 105 1.77 11.09 7.60
CA LEU A 105 0.35 11.44 7.74
C LEU A 105 0.05 12.11 9.09
N LYS A 106 0.65 11.60 10.17
CA LYS A 106 0.57 12.22 11.50
C LYS A 106 1.24 13.61 11.51
N GLU A 107 2.49 13.68 11.07
CA GLU A 107 3.32 14.88 11.22
C GLU A 107 2.89 16.03 10.30
N THR A 108 2.49 15.72 9.07
CA THR A 108 2.18 16.73 8.05
C THR A 108 0.72 17.17 8.08
N TYR A 109 -0.21 16.24 8.34
CA TYR A 109 -1.64 16.51 8.27
C TYR A 109 -2.32 16.53 9.64
N GLY A 110 -1.59 16.24 10.73
CA GLY A 110 -2.16 16.19 12.07
C GLY A 110 -3.21 15.08 12.24
N ILE A 111 -3.19 14.05 11.39
CA ILE A 111 -4.19 12.97 11.45
C ILE A 111 -3.98 12.18 12.74
N THR A 112 -5.00 12.21 13.60
CA THR A 112 -4.94 11.64 14.95
C THR A 112 -5.39 10.19 15.00
N GLN A 113 -6.04 9.65 13.97
CA GLN A 113 -6.51 8.26 13.94
C GLN A 113 -6.36 7.66 12.55
N LEU A 114 -5.58 6.57 12.47
CA LEU A 114 -5.25 5.88 11.22
C LEU A 114 -5.65 4.41 11.27
N TYR A 115 -5.99 3.86 10.11
CA TYR A 115 -6.13 2.43 9.87
C TYR A 115 -5.33 2.04 8.63
N VAL A 116 -4.59 0.94 8.69
CA VAL A 116 -4.09 0.30 7.46
C VAL A 116 -5.27 -0.48 6.89
N HIS A 117 -6.00 0.15 5.97
CA HIS A 117 -7.29 -0.33 5.49
C HIS A 117 -7.13 -1.41 4.41
N GLU A 118 -6.04 -1.36 3.64
CA GLU A 118 -5.63 -2.45 2.75
C GLU A 118 -4.10 -2.59 2.72
N ASN A 119 -3.62 -3.81 2.89
CA ASN A 119 -2.24 -4.20 2.62
C ASN A 119 -2.17 -5.70 2.29
N GLY A 120 -1.41 -6.07 1.26
CA GLY A 120 -1.28 -7.47 0.85
C GLY A 120 -0.43 -7.63 -0.39
N VAL A 121 -0.27 -8.87 -0.84
CA VAL A 121 0.50 -9.20 -2.03
C VAL A 121 -0.24 -10.23 -2.89
N GLY A 122 -0.35 -9.91 -4.18
CA GLY A 122 -0.95 -10.75 -5.20
C GLY A 122 0.09 -11.66 -5.86
N SER A 123 -0.36 -12.81 -6.35
CA SER A 123 0.48 -13.70 -7.17
C SER A 123 -0.37 -14.45 -8.19
N ALA A 124 0.21 -14.74 -9.35
CA ALA A 124 -0.37 -15.68 -10.30
C ALA A 124 -0.29 -17.14 -9.83
N ASN A 125 0.55 -17.43 -8.83
CA ASN A 125 0.63 -18.76 -8.24
C ASN A 125 -0.58 -19.01 -7.32
N ASP A 126 -1.43 -19.96 -7.70
CA ASP A 126 -2.64 -20.35 -6.99
C ASP A 126 -2.43 -21.42 -5.90
N SER A 127 -1.17 -21.66 -5.50
CA SER A 127 -0.84 -22.60 -4.42
C SER A 127 -1.53 -22.26 -3.10
N LEU A 128 -1.89 -23.29 -2.33
CA LEU A 128 -2.32 -23.16 -0.94
C LEU A 128 -1.15 -22.91 0.01
N ASP A 129 0.08 -23.25 -0.40
CA ASP A 129 1.31 -22.92 0.31
C ASP A 129 1.85 -21.58 -0.20
N ASP A 130 1.49 -20.52 0.53
CA ASP A 130 1.75 -19.13 0.20
C ASP A 130 2.63 -18.45 1.26
N ALA A 131 3.72 -19.10 1.64
CA ALA A 131 4.67 -18.58 2.64
C ALA A 131 5.13 -17.14 2.35
N TYR A 132 5.31 -16.76 1.08
CA TYR A 132 5.65 -15.40 0.68
C TYR A 132 4.63 -14.35 1.18
N ARG A 133 3.34 -14.71 1.24
CA ARG A 133 2.27 -13.82 1.74
C ARG A 133 2.36 -13.68 3.25
N VAL A 134 2.74 -14.74 3.96
CA VAL A 134 3.02 -14.68 5.40
C VAL A 134 4.21 -13.76 5.69
N ASP A 135 5.29 -13.89 4.93
CA ASP A 135 6.47 -13.05 5.08
C ASP A 135 6.16 -11.57 4.78
N TYR A 136 5.42 -11.31 3.71
CA TYR A 136 4.93 -9.97 3.38
C TYR A 136 4.08 -9.39 4.51
N LEU A 137 2.99 -10.05 4.90
CA LEU A 137 2.06 -9.53 5.91
C LEU A 137 2.75 -9.33 7.26
N SER A 138 3.58 -10.29 7.69
CA SER A 138 4.29 -10.19 8.97
C SER A 138 5.28 -9.03 9.00
N SER A 139 5.99 -8.76 7.90
CA SER A 139 6.92 -7.63 7.80
C SER A 139 6.21 -6.27 7.84
N TYR A 140 5.10 -6.10 7.10
CA TYR A 140 4.31 -4.85 7.12
C TYR A 140 3.59 -4.62 8.45
N MET A 141 3.08 -5.68 9.09
CA MET A 141 2.54 -5.57 10.45
C MET A 141 3.63 -5.16 11.45
N GLY A 142 4.84 -5.69 11.30
CA GLY A 142 6.01 -5.26 12.08
C GLY A 142 6.33 -3.78 11.93
N SER A 143 6.36 -3.28 10.69
CA SER A 143 6.56 -1.84 10.43
C SER A 143 5.41 -0.96 10.92
N THR A 144 4.18 -1.46 10.89
CA THR A 144 3.03 -0.79 11.51
C THR A 144 3.20 -0.69 13.03
N LEU A 145 3.64 -1.77 13.68
CA LEU A 145 3.95 -1.77 15.11
C LEU A 145 5.06 -0.77 15.45
N ASP A 146 6.08 -0.65 14.61
CA ASP A 146 7.15 0.34 14.81
C ASP A 146 6.65 1.79 14.63
N ALA A 147 5.70 2.03 13.72
CA ALA A 147 5.01 3.34 13.64
C ALA A 147 4.23 3.64 14.92
N ILE A 148 3.50 2.66 15.46
CA ILE A 148 2.75 2.79 16.73
C ILE A 148 3.70 3.10 17.89
N ARG A 149 4.83 2.40 17.98
CA ARG A 149 5.88 2.66 18.99
C ARG A 149 6.47 4.06 18.87
N ASN A 150 6.51 4.62 17.66
CA ASN A 150 6.92 6.01 17.41
C ASN A 150 5.76 7.02 17.57
N GLY A 151 4.66 6.61 18.23
CA GLY A 151 3.56 7.48 18.61
C GLY A 151 2.60 7.81 17.47
N VAL A 152 2.53 6.99 16.41
CA VAL A 152 1.43 7.05 15.44
C VAL A 152 0.23 6.29 15.98
N ASN A 153 -0.96 6.90 15.97
CA ASN A 153 -2.17 6.25 16.45
C ASN A 153 -2.85 5.40 15.37
N VAL A 154 -2.28 4.22 15.09
CA VAL A 154 -2.90 3.23 14.20
C VAL A 154 -3.80 2.31 15.01
N ARG A 155 -5.08 2.23 14.63
CA ARG A 155 -6.14 1.51 15.37
C ARG A 155 -6.52 0.16 14.77
N GLY A 156 -6.06 -0.15 13.56
CA GLY A 156 -6.31 -1.43 12.93
C GLY A 156 -5.48 -1.64 11.67
N TYR A 157 -5.36 -2.91 11.29
CA TYR A 157 -4.69 -3.37 10.09
C TYR A 157 -5.55 -4.44 9.44
N PHE A 158 -5.85 -4.27 8.16
CA PHE A 158 -6.73 -5.14 7.38
C PHE A 158 -5.96 -5.72 6.19
N ALA A 159 -5.84 -7.04 6.17
CA ALA A 159 -5.18 -7.75 5.09
C ALA A 159 -6.07 -7.76 3.84
N TRP A 160 -5.52 -7.27 2.73
CA TRP A 160 -6.12 -7.44 1.41
C TRP A 160 -5.61 -8.74 0.78
N ALA A 161 -6.44 -9.77 0.56
CA ALA A 161 -7.89 -9.81 0.75
C ALA A 161 -8.32 -11.02 1.56
N LEU A 162 -9.57 -11.01 2.05
CA LEU A 162 -10.15 -12.16 2.73
C LEU A 162 -10.11 -13.40 1.82
N MET A 163 -10.52 -13.28 0.56
CA MET A 163 -10.55 -14.37 -0.41
C MET A 163 -10.16 -13.86 -1.80
N ASP A 164 -9.81 -14.77 -2.70
CA ASP A 164 -9.54 -14.38 -4.09
C ASP A 164 -10.78 -13.73 -4.70
N LEU A 165 -10.54 -12.71 -5.51
CA LEU A 165 -11.57 -11.87 -6.10
C LEU A 165 -11.16 -11.45 -7.51
N PHE A 166 -12.02 -10.67 -8.15
CA PHE A 166 -11.73 -10.03 -9.44
C PHE A 166 -10.86 -8.79 -9.22
N GLU A 167 -9.56 -8.90 -9.49
CA GLU A 167 -8.53 -7.87 -9.27
C GLU A 167 -8.47 -6.87 -10.42
N LEU A 168 -9.60 -6.25 -10.75
CA LEU A 168 -9.74 -5.14 -11.70
C LEU A 168 -8.93 -5.35 -12.99
N LEU A 169 -7.75 -4.71 -13.08
CA LEU A 169 -6.87 -4.73 -14.26
C LEU A 169 -6.24 -6.10 -14.53
N ALA A 170 -6.12 -6.96 -13.50
CA ALA A 170 -5.56 -8.31 -13.60
C ALA A 170 -6.65 -9.40 -13.70
N GLY A 171 -7.94 -9.03 -13.68
CA GLY A 171 -9.03 -10.00 -13.68
C GLY A 171 -8.88 -11.04 -12.56
N TYR A 172 -8.93 -12.33 -12.89
CA TYR A 172 -8.73 -13.41 -11.92
C TYR A 172 -7.28 -13.90 -11.84
N GLU A 173 -6.34 -13.27 -12.54
CA GLU A 173 -4.96 -13.75 -12.63
C GLU A 173 -4.14 -13.43 -11.38
N SER A 174 -4.49 -12.39 -10.62
CA SER A 174 -3.80 -12.04 -9.38
C SER A 174 -4.56 -12.54 -8.16
N LYS A 175 -3.98 -13.47 -7.41
CA LYS A 175 -4.57 -14.03 -6.19
C LYS A 175 -4.07 -13.26 -4.97
N TYR A 176 -4.92 -12.45 -4.34
CA TYR A 176 -4.61 -11.76 -3.07
C TYR A 176 -5.17 -12.47 -1.83
N GLY A 177 -6.09 -13.41 -2.01
CA GLY A 177 -6.89 -13.96 -0.92
C GLY A 177 -6.10 -14.78 0.09
N LEU A 178 -6.43 -14.61 1.37
CA LEU A 178 -6.11 -15.60 2.40
C LEU A 178 -6.80 -16.95 2.11
N TYR A 179 -7.97 -16.90 1.47
CA TYR A 179 -8.71 -18.07 0.98
C TYR A 179 -8.69 -18.14 -0.54
N ARG A 180 -8.25 -19.30 -1.05
CA ARG A 180 -8.37 -19.65 -2.46
C ARG A 180 -9.83 -19.78 -2.84
N VAL A 181 -10.23 -19.21 -3.98
CA VAL A 181 -11.55 -19.46 -4.60
C VAL A 181 -11.32 -20.22 -5.90
N ASP A 182 -11.98 -21.37 -6.02
CA ASP A 182 -12.02 -22.09 -7.29
C ASP A 182 -13.06 -21.46 -8.21
N PHE A 183 -12.61 -20.72 -9.23
CA PHE A 183 -13.50 -20.04 -10.18
C PHE A 183 -13.96 -20.94 -11.33
N ASP A 184 -13.43 -22.15 -11.44
CA ASP A 184 -13.83 -23.12 -12.47
C ASP A 184 -15.03 -23.96 -11.99
N ASP A 185 -15.14 -24.24 -10.68
CA ASP A 185 -16.34 -24.88 -10.11
C ASP A 185 -17.44 -23.84 -9.83
N GLU A 186 -18.65 -24.06 -10.36
CA GLU A 186 -19.83 -23.19 -10.15
C GLU A 186 -20.18 -22.97 -8.67
N ARG A 187 -19.86 -23.93 -7.79
CA ARG A 187 -20.08 -23.82 -6.34
C ARG A 187 -19.07 -22.89 -5.66
N ARG A 188 -18.02 -22.48 -6.36
CA ARG A 188 -16.96 -21.58 -5.88
C ARG A 188 -16.37 -22.02 -4.54
N PRO A 189 -15.94 -23.28 -4.35
CA PRO A 189 -15.42 -23.73 -3.06
C PRO A 189 -14.23 -22.87 -2.61
N ARG A 190 -14.18 -22.59 -1.29
CA ARG A 190 -13.11 -21.81 -0.67
C ARG A 190 -12.15 -22.74 0.08
N GLN A 191 -10.86 -22.52 -0.09
CA GLN A 191 -9.81 -23.30 0.59
C GLN A 191 -8.86 -22.35 1.32
N ALA A 192 -8.66 -22.58 2.62
CA ALA A 192 -7.74 -21.77 3.42
C ALA A 192 -6.29 -21.99 2.96
N ARG A 193 -5.59 -20.91 2.62
CA ARG A 193 -4.14 -20.97 2.38
C ARG A 193 -3.36 -21.03 3.69
N LEU A 194 -2.04 -21.22 3.61
CA LEU A 194 -1.15 -21.17 4.76
C LEU A 194 -1.28 -19.81 5.47
N SER A 195 -1.36 -18.70 4.72
CA SER A 195 -1.58 -17.35 5.26
C SER A 195 -2.88 -17.21 6.05
N ALA A 196 -3.99 -17.82 5.65
CA ALA A 196 -5.24 -17.82 6.43
C ALA A 196 -5.04 -18.49 7.80
N ARG A 197 -4.38 -19.65 7.82
CA ARG A 197 -4.09 -20.39 9.06
C ARG A 197 -3.14 -19.62 9.96
N TRP A 198 -2.10 -19.03 9.37
CA TRP A 198 -1.15 -18.17 10.07
C TRP A 198 -1.85 -16.93 10.67
N TYR A 199 -2.63 -16.20 9.87
CA TYR A 199 -3.29 -14.97 10.29
C TYR A 199 -4.33 -15.25 11.38
N SER A 200 -5.10 -16.34 11.27
CA SER A 200 -5.99 -16.77 12.35
C SER A 200 -5.23 -17.07 13.65
N SER A 201 -4.06 -17.70 13.55
CA SER A 201 -3.22 -18.00 14.71
C SER A 201 -2.60 -16.74 15.33
N PHE A 202 -2.19 -15.78 14.49
CA PHE A 202 -1.72 -14.45 14.89
C PHE A 202 -2.80 -13.71 15.69
N LEU A 203 -4.02 -13.61 15.16
CA LEU A 203 -5.12 -12.91 15.81
C LEU A 203 -5.58 -13.56 17.13
N LYS A 204 -5.49 -14.89 17.25
CA LYS A 204 -5.87 -15.60 18.49
C LYS A 204 -4.83 -15.46 19.61
N LYS A 205 -3.57 -15.14 19.28
CA LYS A 205 -2.49 -15.01 20.26
C LYS A 205 -2.37 -13.56 20.71
N ASN A 206 -3.09 -13.19 21.78
CA ASN A 206 -2.91 -11.93 22.52
C ASN A 206 -1.49 -11.82 23.14
N GLY A 207 -0.48 -11.47 22.33
CA GLY A 207 0.83 -11.01 22.83
C GLY A 207 1.92 -12.07 23.10
N SER A 208 1.78 -13.31 22.61
CA SER A 208 2.88 -14.31 22.64
C SER A 208 3.61 -14.35 21.30
N SER A 209 4.94 -14.21 21.32
CA SER A 209 5.79 -14.06 20.12
C SER A 209 5.55 -15.15 19.06
N ILE A 210 5.35 -14.73 17.82
CA ILE A 210 5.36 -15.63 16.66
C ILE A 210 6.80 -15.79 16.22
N ARG A 211 7.33 -17.00 16.43
CA ARG A 211 8.49 -17.46 15.66
C ARG A 211 7.98 -17.79 14.26
N VAL A 212 8.26 -16.92 13.31
CA VAL A 212 8.22 -17.31 11.89
C VAL A 212 9.32 -18.36 11.72
N PRO A 213 9.02 -19.59 11.25
CA PRO A 213 10.07 -20.53 10.90
C PRO A 213 10.87 -19.90 9.77
N ARG A 214 12.09 -19.46 10.05
CA ARG A 214 13.02 -19.10 8.97
C ARG A 214 13.31 -20.39 8.22
N VAL A 215 13.07 -20.40 6.92
CA VAL A 215 13.66 -21.42 6.05
C VAL A 215 15.16 -21.27 6.21
N GLN A 216 15.80 -22.29 6.77
CA GLN A 216 17.23 -22.33 6.95
C GLN A 216 17.83 -22.56 5.56
N GLU A 217 18.33 -21.50 4.92
CA GLU A 217 19.22 -21.67 3.78
C GLU A 217 20.46 -22.40 4.28
N ASP A 218 20.61 -23.65 3.82
CA ASP A 218 21.77 -24.50 4.08
C ASP A 218 22.97 -23.93 3.32
N LEU A 219 23.58 -22.86 3.85
CA LEU A 219 24.90 -22.38 3.44
C LEU A 219 25.94 -23.39 3.92
N ARG A 220 26.07 -24.49 3.18
CA ARG A 220 27.27 -25.32 3.23
C ARG A 220 28.42 -24.52 2.61
N LEU A 221 29.12 -23.79 3.47
CA LEU A 221 30.49 -23.36 3.24
C LEU A 221 31.34 -24.62 3.04
N THR A 222 31.58 -24.99 1.79
CA THR A 222 32.67 -25.91 1.46
C THR A 222 33.95 -25.07 1.40
N THR A 223 34.66 -25.03 2.53
CA THR A 223 36.08 -24.68 2.58
C THR A 223 36.86 -25.74 1.82
N ILE A 224 37.57 -25.38 0.75
CA ILE A 224 38.73 -26.12 0.26
C ILE A 224 39.80 -25.09 -0.10
N PHE A 225 41.02 -25.37 0.35
CA PHE A 225 42.27 -24.66 0.09
C PHE A 225 42.55 -24.41 -1.39
#